data_AF-A0A2R7NVB5-F1
#
_entry.id   AF-A0A2R7NVB5-F1
#
_cell.length_a   1.000
_cell.length_b   1.000
_cell.length_c   1.000
_cell.angle_alpha   90.00
_cell.angle_beta   90.00
_cell.angle_gamma   90.00
#
_symmetry.space_group_name_H-M   'P 1'
#
loop_
_entity.id
_entity.type
_entity.pdbx_description
1 polymer ?
#
loop_
_entity_poly.entity_id
_entity_poly.type
_entity_poly.pdbx_seq_one_letter_code
_entity_poly.pdbx_strand_id
1 'polypeptide(L)'
;APVVVFGPVSLVNGKVLFSDFFIKPNYSADLSELTGKLSAFSSEASGGEPVLADLELRGRAEGSASLEVTGKLNPLAKPLALDIVGKVRDLELPPLTPYSVKYAGHGIERGKLSVDVNYKVLPNGQLTASNRLVLNQLTFGEPVEGAPNSLPVKLAVALLADRQGVIDLDLPISGSLNDPQFRIGPVIFKIIVNLIGKALTSPFSLLASAFGGGDEMSNVPFAPGSATLTPEAEQNLGKVVKALTDRPALKITVTGMASLQDEREGLQRESLQQRVLAEKRRANPADTAPVSAAEYPALLKEVYRRADMPKPRNLVGLAKDLSVPEMEALLLANQPATEAMAAELATQRGQAIRAYLVAQKLPVERLFVAAPKAGKQPEKWTPRADLSLATQ
;
A
#
# COMPACT_ATOMS: atom_id res chain seq x y z
N ALA A 1 -31.25 -50.22 0.36
CA ALA A 1 -31.81 -48.97 -0.17
C ALA A 1 -32.18 -49.19 -1.63
N PRO A 2 -33.17 -48.48 -2.21
CA PRO A 2 -33.46 -48.60 -3.64
C PRO A 2 -32.23 -48.20 -4.47
N VAL A 3 -32.03 -48.88 -5.61
CA VAL A 3 -31.02 -48.50 -6.59
C VAL A 3 -31.53 -47.32 -7.39
N VAL A 4 -30.83 -46.19 -7.32
CA VAL A 4 -31.13 -44.98 -8.08
C VAL A 4 -30.16 -44.91 -9.26
N VAL A 5 -30.72 -44.78 -10.46
CA VAL A 5 -29.96 -44.55 -11.69
C VAL A 5 -30.35 -43.19 -12.25
N PHE A 6 -29.37 -42.39 -12.65
CA PHE A 6 -29.58 -41.06 -13.21
C PHE A 6 -28.78 -40.90 -14.51
N GLY A 7 -29.34 -40.19 -15.48
CA GLY A 7 -28.69 -39.83 -16.74
C GLY A 7 -28.72 -40.92 -17.82
N PRO A 8 -28.03 -40.68 -18.96
CA PRO A 8 -27.20 -39.51 -19.26
C PRO A 8 -28.05 -38.23 -19.46
N VAL A 9 -27.45 -37.07 -19.21
CA VAL A 9 -28.08 -35.75 -19.39
C VAL A 9 -27.19 -34.91 -20.31
N SER A 10 -27.83 -34.11 -21.18
CA SER A 10 -27.17 -33.06 -21.94
C SER A 10 -27.87 -31.73 -21.67
N LEU A 11 -27.08 -30.67 -21.55
CA LEU A 11 -27.54 -29.30 -21.41
C LEU A 11 -27.05 -28.51 -22.61
N VAL A 12 -27.92 -27.73 -23.23
CA VAL A 12 -27.57 -26.88 -24.38
C VAL A 12 -28.07 -25.48 -24.10
N ASN A 13 -27.15 -24.51 -24.12
CA ASN A 13 -27.44 -23.09 -23.92
C ASN A 13 -28.28 -22.80 -22.65
N GLY A 14 -28.00 -23.51 -21.57
CA GLY A 14 -28.67 -23.37 -20.28
C GLY A 14 -28.31 -22.06 -19.57
N LYS A 15 -29.19 -21.63 -18.69
CA LYS A 15 -29.00 -20.47 -17.80
C LYS A 15 -29.29 -20.85 -16.36
N VAL A 16 -28.43 -20.44 -15.44
CA VAL A 16 -28.59 -20.61 -13.99
C VAL A 16 -28.42 -19.26 -13.32
N LEU A 17 -29.41 -18.85 -12.54
CA LEU A 17 -29.35 -17.67 -11.69
C LEU A 17 -29.20 -18.15 -10.25
N PHE A 18 -28.10 -17.77 -9.61
CA PHE A 18 -27.80 -18.13 -8.23
C PHE A 18 -27.98 -16.90 -7.33
N SER A 19 -28.51 -17.11 -6.13
CA SER A 19 -28.64 -16.07 -5.11
C SER A 19 -28.25 -16.63 -3.75
N ASP A 20 -27.31 -15.97 -3.09
CA ASP A 20 -26.91 -16.25 -1.70
C ASP A 20 -27.50 -15.19 -0.76
N PHE A 21 -28.47 -15.63 0.04
CA PHE A 21 -29.16 -14.83 1.05
C PHE A 21 -28.49 -14.86 2.43
N PHE A 22 -27.47 -15.70 2.63
CA PHE A 22 -26.65 -15.77 3.86
C PHE A 22 -25.60 -14.65 3.92
N ILE A 23 -25.17 -14.14 2.77
CA ILE A 23 -24.32 -12.95 2.67
C ILE A 23 -25.19 -11.69 2.70
N LYS A 24 -24.70 -10.63 3.35
CA LYS A 24 -25.37 -9.33 3.45
C LYS A 24 -24.38 -8.22 3.02
N PRO A 25 -24.71 -7.38 2.00
CA PRO A 25 -25.90 -7.49 1.13
C PRO A 25 -25.92 -8.82 0.36
N ASN A 26 -27.08 -9.23 -0.16
CA ASN A 26 -27.19 -10.53 -0.84
C ASN A 26 -26.28 -10.56 -2.06
N TYR A 27 -25.69 -11.73 -2.33
CA TYR A 27 -24.92 -11.96 -3.56
C TYR A 27 -25.81 -12.67 -4.59
N SER A 28 -25.63 -12.32 -5.86
CA SER A 28 -26.24 -13.03 -6.98
C SER A 28 -25.19 -13.31 -8.05
N ALA A 29 -25.36 -14.41 -8.78
CA ALA A 29 -24.52 -14.77 -9.90
C ALA A 29 -25.35 -15.20 -11.12
N ASP A 30 -24.90 -14.82 -12.32
CA ASP A 30 -25.48 -15.24 -13.60
C ASP A 30 -24.51 -16.20 -14.31
N LEU A 31 -24.96 -17.44 -14.50
CA LEU A 31 -24.29 -18.41 -15.37
C LEU A 31 -25.13 -18.60 -16.63
N SER A 32 -24.52 -18.40 -17.79
CA SER A 32 -25.19 -18.42 -19.09
C SER A 32 -24.43 -19.28 -20.09
N GLU A 33 -25.07 -19.58 -21.22
CA GLU A 33 -24.50 -20.36 -22.32
C GLU A 33 -24.01 -21.75 -21.89
N LEU A 34 -24.60 -22.29 -20.82
CA LEU A 34 -24.18 -23.55 -20.24
C LEU A 34 -24.47 -24.69 -21.21
N THR A 35 -23.43 -25.30 -21.74
CA THR A 35 -23.50 -26.41 -22.67
C THR A 35 -22.59 -27.53 -22.20
N GLY A 36 -23.12 -28.75 -22.12
CA GLY A 36 -22.39 -29.85 -21.51
C GLY A 36 -23.16 -31.15 -21.46
N LYS A 37 -22.53 -32.16 -20.89
CA LYS A 37 -23.06 -33.51 -20.72
C LYS A 37 -22.60 -34.09 -19.38
N LEU A 38 -23.44 -34.95 -18.83
CA LEU A 38 -23.14 -35.80 -17.69
C LEU A 38 -23.57 -37.21 -18.06
N SER A 39 -22.65 -38.18 -18.04
CA SER A 39 -23.00 -39.56 -18.34
C SER A 39 -23.83 -40.18 -17.20
N ALA A 40 -24.34 -41.40 -17.41
CA ALA A 40 -25.17 -42.05 -16.41
C ALA A 40 -24.33 -42.48 -15.19
N PHE A 41 -24.94 -42.41 -13.99
CA PHE A 41 -24.38 -42.95 -12.76
C PHE A 41 -25.47 -43.65 -11.94
N SER A 42 -25.03 -44.51 -11.01
CA SER A 42 -25.91 -45.27 -10.12
C SER A 42 -25.48 -45.13 -8.66
N SER A 43 -26.43 -45.30 -7.74
CA SER A 43 -26.15 -45.48 -6.32
C SER A 43 -25.53 -46.84 -6.01
N GLU A 44 -25.52 -47.77 -6.96
CA GLU A 44 -24.90 -49.08 -6.83
C GLU A 44 -23.42 -49.04 -7.24
N ALA A 45 -22.54 -49.58 -6.38
CA ALA A 45 -21.12 -49.72 -6.65
C ALA A 45 -20.86 -51.06 -7.36
N SER A 46 -20.20 -51.03 -8.51
CA SER A 46 -19.82 -52.24 -9.23
C SER A 46 -18.46 -52.72 -8.73
N GLY A 47 -18.39 -53.95 -8.19
CA GLY A 47 -17.13 -54.48 -7.65
C GLY A 47 -16.61 -53.75 -6.40
N GLY A 48 -17.46 -53.01 -5.69
CA GLY A 48 -17.11 -52.25 -4.48
C GLY A 48 -16.62 -50.82 -4.70
N GLU A 49 -16.43 -50.41 -5.95
CA GLU A 49 -16.02 -49.05 -6.33
C GLU A 49 -17.21 -48.26 -6.92
N PRO A 50 -17.35 -46.95 -6.60
CA PRO A 50 -18.36 -46.11 -7.22
C PRO A 50 -18.16 -45.96 -8.73
N VAL A 51 -19.24 -46.12 -9.51
CA VAL A 51 -19.21 -45.85 -10.95
C VAL A 51 -19.29 -44.34 -11.16
N LEU A 52 -18.19 -43.73 -11.64
CA LEU A 52 -18.13 -42.28 -11.89
C LEU A 52 -18.70 -41.95 -13.28
N ALA A 53 -19.56 -40.93 -13.35
CA ALA A 53 -20.05 -40.36 -14.59
C ALA A 53 -19.08 -39.31 -15.14
N ASP A 54 -18.84 -39.34 -16.45
CA ASP A 54 -18.08 -38.33 -17.18
C ASP A 54 -18.88 -37.02 -17.23
N LEU A 55 -18.23 -35.93 -16.84
CA LEU A 55 -18.74 -34.57 -16.84
C LEU A 55 -17.95 -33.72 -17.82
N GLU A 56 -18.67 -32.98 -18.65
CA GLU A 56 -18.14 -31.87 -19.45
C GLU A 56 -19.15 -30.74 -19.41
N LEU A 57 -18.75 -29.54 -19.02
CA LEU A 57 -19.61 -28.37 -18.95
C LEU A 57 -18.80 -27.15 -19.33
N ARG A 58 -19.34 -26.31 -20.21
CA ARG A 58 -18.78 -25.03 -20.61
C ARG A 58 -19.84 -23.96 -20.56
N GLY A 59 -19.45 -22.72 -20.34
CA GLY A 59 -20.37 -21.58 -20.41
C GLY A 59 -19.69 -20.28 -20.01
N ARG A 60 -20.51 -19.31 -19.57
CA ARG A 60 -20.05 -18.01 -19.09
C ARG A 60 -20.57 -17.71 -17.69
N ALA A 61 -19.74 -17.06 -16.88
CA ALA A 61 -20.14 -16.47 -15.61
C ALA A 61 -20.10 -14.93 -15.72
N GLU A 62 -21.07 -14.26 -15.11
CA GLU A 62 -21.21 -12.79 -15.15
C GLU A 62 -21.12 -12.22 -16.59
N GLY A 63 -21.72 -12.95 -17.54
CA GLY A 63 -21.80 -12.57 -18.96
C GLY A 63 -20.49 -12.60 -19.77
N SER A 64 -19.33 -12.71 -19.13
CA SER A 64 -18.04 -12.50 -19.80
C SER A 64 -16.95 -13.52 -19.44
N ALA A 65 -16.95 -14.03 -18.21
CA ALA A 65 -15.92 -14.94 -17.74
C ALA A 65 -16.13 -16.35 -18.31
N SER A 66 -15.12 -16.95 -18.94
CA SER A 66 -15.28 -18.32 -19.47
C SER A 66 -15.27 -19.33 -18.32
N LEU A 67 -16.20 -20.28 -18.34
CA LEU A 67 -16.29 -21.41 -17.41
C LEU A 67 -16.09 -22.72 -18.16
N GLU A 68 -15.23 -23.60 -17.64
CA GLU A 68 -15.09 -24.99 -18.10
C GLU A 68 -14.98 -25.92 -16.89
N VAL A 69 -15.70 -27.03 -16.91
CA VAL A 69 -15.62 -28.09 -15.91
C VAL A 69 -15.58 -29.42 -16.64
N THR A 70 -14.58 -30.24 -16.32
CA THR A 70 -14.40 -31.56 -16.92
C THR A 70 -14.00 -32.56 -15.86
N GLY A 71 -14.25 -33.84 -16.09
CA GLY A 71 -13.76 -34.91 -15.22
C GLY A 71 -14.82 -35.96 -14.98
N LYS A 72 -14.83 -36.53 -13.79
CA LYS A 72 -15.78 -37.57 -13.42
C LYS A 72 -16.32 -37.38 -12.01
N LEU A 73 -17.58 -37.72 -11.77
CA LEU A 73 -18.16 -37.73 -10.43
C LEU A 73 -19.27 -38.76 -10.29
N ASN A 74 -19.53 -39.18 -9.04
CA ASN A 74 -20.76 -39.85 -8.67
C ASN A 74 -21.37 -39.13 -7.44
N PRO A 75 -22.42 -38.32 -7.63
CA PRO A 75 -23.04 -37.58 -6.53
C PRO A 75 -23.85 -38.47 -5.57
N LEU A 76 -24.10 -39.74 -5.93
CA LEU A 76 -24.81 -40.72 -5.09
C LEU A 76 -23.87 -41.58 -4.26
N ALA A 77 -22.57 -41.55 -4.54
CA ALA A 77 -21.56 -42.23 -3.74
C ALA A 77 -21.53 -41.65 -2.32
N LYS A 78 -21.33 -42.51 -1.32
CA LYS A 78 -21.19 -42.13 0.08
C LYS A 78 -19.91 -42.72 0.65
N PRO A 79 -18.89 -41.89 0.93
CA PRO A 79 -18.77 -40.46 0.64
C PRO A 79 -18.76 -40.15 -0.86
N LEU A 80 -19.00 -38.88 -1.21
CA LEU A 80 -18.94 -38.36 -2.58
C LEU A 80 -17.63 -38.80 -3.25
N ALA A 81 -17.68 -39.29 -4.49
CA ALA A 81 -16.50 -39.63 -5.27
C ALA A 81 -16.42 -38.74 -6.51
N LEU A 82 -15.28 -38.09 -6.72
CA LEU A 82 -15.07 -37.21 -7.86
C LEU A 82 -13.59 -37.05 -8.21
N ASP A 83 -13.34 -36.67 -9.46
CA ASP A 83 -12.04 -36.25 -10.01
C ASP A 83 -12.36 -35.21 -11.09
N ILE A 84 -12.38 -33.93 -10.71
CA ILE A 84 -12.88 -32.83 -11.53
C ILE A 84 -11.80 -31.76 -11.67
N VAL A 85 -11.64 -31.26 -12.89
CA VAL A 85 -10.89 -30.06 -13.23
C VAL A 85 -11.86 -28.96 -13.62
N GLY A 86 -11.79 -27.83 -12.94
CA GLY A 86 -12.57 -26.63 -13.24
C GLY A 86 -11.66 -25.46 -13.60
N LYS A 87 -12.09 -24.64 -14.56
CA LYS A 87 -11.39 -23.45 -14.99
C LYS A 87 -12.37 -22.29 -15.12
N VAL A 88 -12.00 -21.16 -14.54
CA VAL A 88 -12.65 -19.87 -14.77
C VAL A 88 -11.59 -18.90 -15.28
N ARG A 89 -11.92 -18.09 -16.28
CA ARG A 89 -11.03 -17.04 -16.78
C ARG A 89 -11.73 -15.69 -16.80
N ASP A 90 -10.97 -14.67 -16.42
CA ASP A 90 -11.35 -13.26 -16.53
C ASP A 90 -12.66 -12.89 -15.83
N LEU A 91 -12.96 -13.53 -14.69
CA LEU A 91 -14.09 -13.16 -13.85
C LEU A 91 -13.88 -11.79 -13.23
N GLU A 92 -14.77 -10.85 -13.53
CA GLU A 92 -14.77 -9.54 -12.89
C GLU A 92 -15.03 -9.70 -11.38
N LEU A 93 -14.19 -9.06 -10.57
CA LEU A 93 -14.23 -9.19 -9.11
C LEU A 93 -15.21 -8.24 -8.39
N PRO A 94 -15.56 -7.04 -8.88
CA PRO A 94 -16.50 -6.17 -8.18
C PRO A 94 -17.83 -6.82 -7.75
N PRO A 95 -18.46 -7.71 -8.55
CA PRO A 95 -19.65 -8.46 -8.12
C PRO A 95 -19.46 -9.31 -6.85
N LEU A 96 -18.21 -9.69 -6.51
CA LEU A 96 -17.89 -10.46 -5.29
C LEU A 96 -17.74 -9.59 -4.04
N THR A 97 -17.93 -8.27 -4.14
CA THR A 97 -17.89 -7.31 -3.03
C THR A 97 -18.67 -7.76 -1.78
N PRO A 98 -19.89 -8.33 -1.87
CA PRO A 98 -20.62 -8.76 -0.67
C PRO A 98 -19.84 -9.76 0.20
N TYR A 99 -19.12 -10.71 -0.42
CA TYR A 99 -18.25 -11.63 0.30
C TYR A 99 -17.02 -10.93 0.87
N SER A 100 -16.37 -10.08 0.07
CA SER A 100 -15.19 -9.34 0.52
C SER A 100 -15.50 -8.44 1.72
N VAL A 101 -16.65 -7.77 1.74
CA VAL A 101 -17.07 -6.95 2.89
C VAL A 101 -17.31 -7.83 4.11
N LYS A 102 -18.00 -8.97 3.98
CA LYS A 102 -18.28 -9.87 5.11
C LYS A 102 -17.02 -10.47 5.72
N TYR A 103 -16.04 -10.87 4.90
CA TYR A 103 -14.88 -11.62 5.38
C TYR A 103 -13.61 -10.79 5.54
N ALA A 104 -13.48 -9.68 4.82
CA ALA A 104 -12.31 -8.82 4.85
C ALA A 104 -12.59 -7.36 5.23
N GLY A 105 -13.85 -6.92 5.21
CA GLY A 105 -14.23 -5.55 5.61
C GLY A 105 -14.05 -4.49 4.54
N HIS A 106 -13.77 -4.89 3.30
CA HIS A 106 -13.54 -3.98 2.18
C HIS A 106 -14.33 -4.39 0.95
N GLY A 107 -14.85 -3.43 0.20
CA GLY A 107 -15.39 -3.67 -1.13
C GLY A 107 -14.30 -3.81 -2.19
N ILE A 108 -14.61 -4.45 -3.31
CA ILE A 108 -13.70 -4.57 -4.45
C ILE A 108 -14.06 -3.51 -5.49
N GLU A 109 -13.12 -2.63 -5.79
CA GLU A 109 -13.32 -1.57 -6.79
C GLU A 109 -13.06 -2.08 -8.21
N ARG A 110 -12.05 -2.92 -8.39
CA ARG A 110 -11.65 -3.49 -9.68
C ARG A 110 -10.78 -4.73 -9.53
N GLY A 111 -10.68 -5.46 -10.63
CA GLY A 111 -9.75 -6.58 -10.81
C GLY A 111 -10.44 -7.76 -11.48
N LYS A 112 -9.63 -8.68 -12.00
CA LYS A 112 -10.10 -9.91 -12.63
C LYS A 112 -9.53 -11.13 -11.94
N LEU A 113 -10.28 -12.22 -11.93
CA LEU A 113 -9.89 -13.50 -11.37
C LEU A 113 -9.92 -14.60 -12.44
N SER A 114 -8.84 -15.35 -12.52
CA SER A 114 -8.79 -16.66 -13.15
C SER A 114 -8.55 -17.72 -12.09
N VAL A 115 -9.25 -18.85 -12.18
CA VAL A 115 -9.13 -19.95 -11.23
C VAL A 115 -8.92 -21.25 -12.00
N ASP A 116 -7.96 -22.06 -11.55
CA ASP A 116 -7.86 -23.48 -11.88
C ASP A 116 -8.07 -24.30 -10.61
N VAL A 117 -9.01 -25.22 -10.65
CA VAL A 117 -9.25 -26.18 -9.57
C VAL A 117 -9.04 -27.59 -10.08
N ASN A 118 -8.41 -28.44 -9.27
CA ASN A 118 -8.38 -29.89 -9.48
C ASN A 118 -8.75 -30.56 -8.16
N TYR A 119 -9.92 -31.17 -8.13
CA TYR A 119 -10.52 -31.71 -6.91
C TYR A 119 -10.72 -33.20 -7.10
N LYS A 120 -10.19 -33.99 -6.18
CA LYS A 120 -10.29 -35.44 -6.15
C LYS A 120 -10.76 -35.90 -4.78
N VAL A 121 -11.84 -36.67 -4.76
CA VAL A 121 -12.35 -37.33 -3.56
C VAL A 121 -12.35 -38.83 -3.79
N LEU A 122 -11.57 -39.53 -2.97
CA LEU A 122 -11.51 -40.99 -2.97
C LEU A 122 -12.73 -41.60 -2.25
N PRO A 123 -13.11 -42.86 -2.54
CA PRO A 123 -14.24 -43.52 -1.89
C PRO A 123 -14.14 -43.62 -0.36
N ASN A 124 -12.95 -43.45 0.22
CA ASN A 124 -12.77 -43.39 1.68
C ASN A 124 -13.03 -41.99 2.27
N GLY A 125 -13.39 -41.00 1.44
CA GLY A 125 -13.67 -39.62 1.83
C GLY A 125 -12.44 -38.72 1.87
N GLN A 126 -11.27 -39.20 1.45
CA GLN A 126 -10.06 -38.40 1.36
C GLN A 126 -10.18 -37.41 0.19
N LEU A 127 -10.15 -36.11 0.50
CA LEU A 127 -10.10 -35.00 -0.45
C LEU A 127 -8.65 -34.57 -0.69
N THR A 128 -8.29 -34.46 -1.97
CA THR A 128 -7.13 -33.71 -2.44
C THR A 128 -7.63 -32.65 -3.41
N ALA A 129 -7.33 -31.39 -3.14
CA ALA A 129 -7.73 -30.25 -3.94
C ALA A 129 -6.53 -29.35 -4.20
N SER A 130 -6.34 -28.93 -5.44
CA SER A 130 -5.45 -27.81 -5.77
C SER A 130 -6.27 -26.65 -6.28
N ASN A 131 -5.94 -25.44 -5.83
CA ASN A 131 -6.58 -24.21 -6.28
C ASN A 131 -5.49 -23.24 -6.72
N ARG A 132 -5.37 -22.99 -8.02
CA ARG A 132 -4.53 -21.91 -8.52
C ARG A 132 -5.40 -20.71 -8.83
N LEU A 133 -5.13 -19.59 -8.19
CA LEU A 133 -5.85 -18.34 -8.39
C LEU A 133 -4.90 -17.32 -8.98
N VAL A 134 -5.32 -16.68 -10.08
CA VAL A 134 -4.60 -15.57 -10.69
C VAL A 134 -5.50 -14.34 -10.64
N LEU A 135 -5.14 -13.38 -9.80
CA LEU A 135 -5.84 -12.10 -9.70
C LEU A 135 -5.06 -11.05 -10.48
N ASN A 136 -5.73 -10.30 -11.36
CA ASN A 136 -5.14 -9.21 -12.14
C ASN A 136 -5.66 -7.87 -11.64
N GLN A 137 -4.76 -6.98 -11.24
CA GLN A 137 -5.03 -5.59 -10.87
C GLN A 137 -6.10 -5.43 -9.79
N LEU A 138 -6.19 -6.38 -8.85
CA LEU A 138 -7.14 -6.33 -7.73
C LEU A 138 -6.92 -5.06 -6.91
N THR A 139 -8.00 -4.32 -6.65
CA THR A 139 -7.97 -3.16 -5.76
C THR A 139 -9.20 -3.15 -4.88
N PHE A 140 -8.96 -2.91 -3.59
CA PHE A 140 -9.99 -2.77 -2.58
C PHE A 140 -10.26 -1.29 -2.30
N GLY A 141 -11.52 -0.97 -2.05
CA GLY A 141 -11.93 0.36 -1.61
C GLY A 141 -11.68 0.61 -0.14
N GLU A 142 -12.20 1.74 0.35
CA GLU A 142 -12.13 2.08 1.77
C GLU A 142 -12.82 1.03 2.67
N PRO A 143 -12.40 0.91 3.95
CA PRO A 143 -13.08 0.06 4.91
C PRO A 143 -14.57 0.36 4.96
N VAL A 144 -15.40 -0.68 4.98
CA VAL A 144 -16.85 -0.54 5.12
C VAL A 144 -17.21 -0.48 6.59
N GLU A 145 -17.87 0.59 7.00
CA GLU A 145 -18.31 0.80 8.38
C GLU A 145 -19.31 -0.28 8.80
N GLY A 146 -19.12 -0.85 10.00
CA GLY A 146 -19.98 -1.92 10.52
C GLY A 146 -19.71 -3.31 9.91
N ALA A 147 -18.67 -3.48 9.09
CA ALA A 147 -18.27 -4.80 8.62
C ALA A 147 -17.82 -5.70 9.79
N PRO A 148 -18.18 -7.00 9.80
CA PRO A 148 -17.96 -7.88 10.95
C PRO A 148 -16.48 -8.29 11.14
N ASN A 149 -15.67 -8.17 10.09
CA ASN A 149 -14.24 -8.44 10.11
C ASN A 149 -13.52 -7.33 9.35
N SER A 150 -12.29 -6.99 9.75
CA SER A 150 -11.42 -6.11 8.99
C SER A 150 -10.04 -6.74 8.88
N LEU A 151 -9.68 -7.11 7.66
CA LEU A 151 -8.37 -7.68 7.33
C LEU A 151 -7.56 -6.61 6.58
N PRO A 152 -6.22 -6.58 6.74
CA PRO A 152 -5.36 -5.63 6.06
C PRO A 152 -5.16 -6.00 4.57
N VAL A 153 -6.26 -6.11 3.81
CA VAL A 153 -6.26 -6.64 2.44
C VAL A 153 -5.52 -5.76 1.45
N LYS A 154 -5.52 -4.44 1.64
CA LYS A 154 -4.71 -3.51 0.84
C LYS A 154 -3.21 -3.82 0.98
N LEU A 155 -2.76 -4.15 2.19
CA LEU A 155 -1.38 -4.57 2.44
C LEU A 155 -1.11 -5.95 1.83
N ALA A 156 -2.03 -6.91 1.99
CA ALA A 156 -1.88 -8.23 1.40
C ALA A 156 -1.74 -8.17 -0.14
N VAL A 157 -2.57 -7.38 -0.81
CA VAL A 157 -2.45 -7.14 -2.27
C VAL A 157 -1.10 -6.52 -2.61
N ALA A 158 -0.67 -5.49 -1.87
CA ALA A 158 0.61 -4.82 -2.11
C ALA A 158 1.83 -5.75 -1.92
N LEU A 159 1.71 -6.78 -1.08
CA LEU A 159 2.77 -7.75 -0.83
C LEU A 159 2.77 -8.93 -1.82
N LEU A 160 1.59 -9.33 -2.29
CA LEU A 160 1.41 -10.53 -3.11
C LEU A 160 1.43 -10.22 -4.61
N ALA A 161 1.09 -9.00 -5.00
CA ALA A 161 1.06 -8.61 -6.40
C ALA A 161 2.47 -8.40 -6.94
N ASP A 162 2.71 -8.85 -8.17
CA ASP A 162 3.90 -8.52 -8.92
C ASP A 162 3.85 -7.09 -9.51
N ARG A 163 4.85 -6.76 -10.32
CA ARG A 163 4.98 -5.42 -10.95
C ARG A 163 3.89 -5.13 -11.99
N GLN A 164 3.17 -6.15 -12.44
CA GLN A 164 2.07 -6.04 -13.38
C GLN A 164 0.72 -5.99 -12.64
N GLY A 165 0.74 -6.04 -11.29
CA GLY A 165 -0.45 -6.12 -10.47
C GLY A 165 -1.07 -7.52 -10.45
N VAL A 166 -0.30 -8.55 -10.78
CA VAL A 166 -0.77 -9.94 -10.85
C VAL A 166 -0.41 -10.68 -9.56
N ILE A 167 -1.39 -11.35 -8.96
CA ILE A 167 -1.21 -12.23 -7.80
C ILE A 167 -1.50 -13.66 -8.26
N ASP A 168 -0.49 -14.51 -8.29
CA ASP A 168 -0.61 -15.94 -8.64
C ASP A 168 -0.39 -16.80 -7.39
N LEU A 169 -1.45 -17.46 -6.93
CA LEU A 169 -1.48 -18.23 -5.69
C LEU A 169 -1.85 -19.67 -5.97
N ASP A 170 -1.02 -20.60 -5.53
CA ASP A 170 -1.34 -22.02 -5.48
C ASP A 170 -1.67 -22.42 -4.04
N LEU A 171 -2.94 -22.73 -3.80
CA LEU A 171 -3.51 -23.10 -2.51
C LEU A 171 -3.90 -24.60 -2.53
N PRO A 172 -2.96 -25.51 -2.25
CA PRO A 172 -3.29 -26.92 -2.07
C PRO A 172 -4.05 -27.13 -0.77
N ILE A 173 -5.16 -27.86 -0.84
CA ILE A 173 -6.00 -28.25 0.30
C ILE A 173 -6.12 -29.76 0.27
N SER A 174 -5.78 -30.43 1.37
CA SER A 174 -5.94 -31.88 1.52
C SER A 174 -6.51 -32.18 2.89
N GLY A 175 -7.42 -33.15 2.99
CA GLY A 175 -8.02 -33.56 4.25
C GLY A 175 -9.13 -34.59 4.07
N SER A 176 -9.72 -35.03 5.17
CA SER A 176 -10.85 -35.96 5.14
C SER A 176 -12.16 -35.18 5.11
N LEU A 177 -13.09 -35.54 4.22
CA LEU A 177 -14.47 -35.01 4.27
C LEU A 177 -15.23 -35.52 5.50
N ASN A 178 -14.80 -36.63 6.10
CA ASN A 178 -15.44 -37.24 7.25
C ASN A 178 -15.03 -36.57 8.58
N ASP A 179 -13.94 -35.79 8.57
CA ASP A 179 -13.49 -34.97 9.70
C ASP A 179 -13.01 -33.60 9.16
N PRO A 180 -13.91 -32.61 9.04
CA PRO A 180 -13.63 -31.34 8.38
C PRO A 180 -12.80 -30.39 9.25
N GLN A 181 -11.64 -30.83 9.73
CA GLN A 181 -10.60 -30.01 10.35
C GLN A 181 -9.75 -29.28 9.29
N PHE A 182 -10.37 -28.74 8.24
CA PHE A 182 -9.66 -28.03 7.17
C PHE A 182 -9.11 -26.70 7.69
N ARG A 183 -7.87 -26.70 8.18
CA ARG A 183 -7.20 -25.47 8.65
C ARG A 183 -6.65 -24.70 7.45
N ILE A 184 -7.51 -23.92 6.81
CA ILE A 184 -7.14 -23.05 5.66
C ILE A 184 -6.22 -21.90 6.11
N GLY A 185 -6.40 -21.38 7.33
CA GLY A 185 -5.59 -20.28 7.88
C GLY A 185 -4.08 -20.53 7.84
N PRO A 186 -3.56 -21.65 8.40
CA PRO A 186 -2.16 -22.02 8.29
C PRO A 186 -1.65 -22.21 6.86
N VAL A 187 -2.49 -22.66 5.92
CA VAL A 187 -2.12 -22.81 4.49
C VAL A 187 -1.93 -21.43 3.86
N ILE A 188 -2.88 -20.50 4.05
CA ILE A 188 -2.76 -19.11 3.58
C ILE A 188 -1.56 -18.42 4.21
N PHE A 189 -1.37 -18.53 5.53
CA PHE A 189 -0.22 -17.96 6.23
C PHE A 189 1.10 -18.55 5.74
N LYS A 190 1.17 -19.88 5.56
CA LYS A 190 2.34 -20.57 5.02
C LYS A 190 2.61 -20.16 3.57
N ILE A 191 1.60 -19.85 2.77
CA ILE A 191 1.78 -19.37 1.40
C ILE A 191 2.26 -17.93 1.38
N ILE A 192 1.75 -17.05 2.23
CA ILE A 192 2.31 -15.70 2.42
C ILE A 192 3.79 -15.83 2.84
N VAL A 193 4.10 -16.65 3.85
CA VAL A 193 5.48 -16.87 4.34
C VAL A 193 6.37 -17.58 3.32
N ASN A 194 5.86 -18.54 2.53
CA ASN A 194 6.63 -19.28 1.54
C ASN A 194 6.78 -18.53 0.22
N LEU A 195 5.82 -17.67 -0.14
CA LEU A 195 5.98 -16.73 -1.24
C LEU A 195 7.05 -15.71 -0.84
N ILE A 196 7.08 -15.27 0.42
CA ILE A 196 8.19 -14.51 1.02
C ILE A 196 9.49 -15.35 1.17
N GLY A 197 9.36 -16.68 1.31
CA GLY A 197 10.47 -17.62 1.54
C GLY A 197 11.12 -18.19 0.27
N LYS A 198 10.42 -18.17 -0.86
CA LYS A 198 10.91 -18.54 -2.20
C LYS A 198 11.13 -17.33 -3.10
N ALA A 199 10.44 -16.22 -2.84
CA ALA A 199 10.84 -14.90 -3.30
C ALA A 199 11.51 -14.18 -2.12
N LEU A 200 12.82 -14.37 -1.98
CA LEU A 200 13.63 -13.44 -1.21
C LEU A 200 13.59 -12.07 -1.90
N THR A 201 12.57 -11.27 -1.57
CA THR A 201 12.60 -9.81 -1.47
C THR A 201 11.25 -9.30 -0.97
N SER A 202 11.02 -9.35 0.35
CA SER A 202 10.13 -8.39 0.99
C SER A 202 10.92 -7.09 1.23
N PRO A 203 10.51 -5.93 0.68
CA PRO A 203 11.35 -4.74 0.66
C PRO A 203 11.22 -3.86 1.91
N PHE A 204 10.52 -4.29 2.96
CA PHE A 204 10.13 -3.38 4.04
C PHE A 204 10.85 -3.53 5.38
N SER A 205 11.59 -4.63 5.61
CA SER A 205 12.36 -4.80 6.87
C SER A 205 13.84 -5.13 6.66
N LEU A 206 14.23 -5.60 5.47
CA LEU A 206 15.63 -5.90 5.15
C LEU A 206 16.40 -4.75 4.51
N LEU A 207 15.74 -3.66 4.10
CA LEU A 207 16.47 -2.47 3.66
C LEU A 207 17.13 -1.76 4.86
N ALA A 208 16.46 -1.67 6.00
CA ALA A 208 17.04 -1.13 7.23
C ALA A 208 18.30 -1.91 7.71
N SER A 209 18.31 -3.24 7.53
CA SER A 209 19.40 -4.10 8.01
C SER A 209 20.51 -4.37 6.98
N ALA A 210 20.22 -4.35 5.68
CA ALA A 210 21.23 -4.47 4.62
C ALA A 210 21.98 -3.14 4.32
N PHE A 211 21.42 -1.99 4.74
CA PHE A 211 22.09 -0.69 4.68
C PHE A 211 22.81 -0.28 5.97
N GLY A 212 22.79 -1.13 7.01
CA GLY A 212 23.45 -0.83 8.28
C GLY A 212 22.89 0.40 9.00
N GLY A 213 21.58 0.63 8.96
CA GLY A 213 20.92 1.74 9.67
C GLY A 213 19.42 1.49 9.82
N GLY A 214 18.99 1.12 11.03
CA GLY A 214 17.58 0.97 11.42
C GLY A 214 16.88 2.32 11.53
N ASP A 215 15.58 2.43 11.26
CA ASP A 215 14.69 3.62 11.36
C ASP A 215 15.18 4.97 10.77
N GLU A 216 16.43 5.10 10.36
CA GLU A 216 17.15 6.32 9.96
C GLU A 216 17.10 6.56 8.44
N MET A 217 16.61 5.58 7.66
CA MET A 217 16.48 5.71 6.20
C MET A 217 15.05 5.91 5.72
N SER A 218 14.06 5.74 6.61
CA SER A 218 12.65 6.05 6.34
C SER A 218 12.31 7.51 6.62
N ASN A 219 13.20 8.23 7.32
CA ASN A 219 13.08 9.65 7.57
C ASN A 219 14.38 10.39 7.19
N VAL A 220 14.24 11.66 6.87
CA VAL A 220 15.36 12.58 6.63
C VAL A 220 15.23 13.70 7.67
N PRO A 221 16.17 13.82 8.63
CA PRO A 221 16.09 14.83 9.66
C PRO A 221 16.36 16.23 9.09
N PHE A 222 15.69 17.23 9.65
CA PHE A 222 15.95 18.63 9.38
C PHE A 222 16.22 19.39 10.67
N ALA A 223 16.97 20.49 10.58
CA ALA A 223 17.03 21.45 11.67
C ALA A 223 15.65 22.14 11.85
N PRO A 224 15.25 22.48 13.08
CA PRO A 224 14.00 23.20 13.33
C PRO A 224 13.88 24.47 12.47
N GLY A 225 12.77 24.62 11.76
CA GLY A 225 12.51 25.76 10.88
C GLY A 225 13.20 25.73 9.51
N SER A 226 14.11 24.78 9.27
CA SER A 226 14.94 24.74 8.05
C SER A 226 14.50 23.65 7.07
N ALA A 227 14.64 23.95 5.78
CA ALA A 227 14.53 22.99 4.68
C ALA A 227 15.89 22.68 4.03
N THR A 228 16.98 23.16 4.63
CA THR A 228 18.35 22.89 4.15
C THR A 228 18.75 21.48 4.55
N LEU A 229 19.26 20.70 3.58
CA LEU A 229 19.81 19.37 3.85
C LEU A 229 21.15 19.53 4.58
N THR A 230 21.32 18.79 5.68
CA THR A 230 22.61 18.70 6.37
C THR A 230 23.53 17.72 5.63
N PRO A 231 24.87 17.79 5.82
CA PRO A 231 25.78 16.81 5.25
C PRO A 231 25.44 15.36 5.61
N GLU A 232 24.92 15.14 6.82
CA GLU A 232 24.43 13.84 7.28
C GLU A 232 23.18 13.39 6.51
N ALA A 233 22.21 14.30 6.31
CA ALA A 233 21.03 14.03 5.50
C ALA A 233 21.39 13.71 4.04
N GLU A 234 22.34 14.44 3.45
CA GLU A 234 22.85 14.16 2.11
C GLU A 234 23.55 12.80 2.03
N GLN A 235 24.35 12.43 3.04
CA GLN A 235 25.00 11.12 3.10
C GLN A 235 23.96 9.98 3.13
N ASN A 236 22.90 10.15 3.91
CA ASN A 236 21.80 9.17 3.99
C ASN A 236 21.00 9.12 2.68
N LEU A 237 20.70 10.26 2.07
CA LEU A 237 20.06 10.32 0.76
C LEU A 237 20.94 9.71 -0.35
N GLY A 238 22.26 9.78 -0.24
CA GLY A 238 23.18 9.09 -1.15
C GLY A 238 22.98 7.57 -1.15
N LYS A 239 22.67 6.96 0.00
CA LYS A 239 22.30 5.54 0.09
C LYS A 239 20.97 5.26 -0.63
N VAL A 240 20.00 6.15 -0.47
CA VAL A 240 18.69 6.07 -1.16
C VAL A 240 18.86 6.18 -2.68
N VAL A 241 19.72 7.09 -3.16
CA VAL A 241 20.05 7.25 -4.58
C VAL A 241 20.63 5.97 -5.14
N LYS A 242 21.60 5.37 -4.46
CA LYS A 242 22.19 4.09 -4.87
C LYS A 242 21.14 3.00 -4.96
N ALA A 243 20.28 2.87 -3.94
CA ALA A 243 19.20 1.89 -3.91
C ALA A 243 18.20 2.05 -5.07
N LEU A 244 17.80 3.28 -5.38
CA LEU A 244 16.90 3.60 -6.48
C LEU A 244 17.57 3.42 -7.84
N THR A 245 18.88 3.63 -7.94
CA THR A 245 19.64 3.36 -9.16
C THR A 245 19.71 1.85 -9.44
N ASP A 246 20.02 1.06 -8.42
CA ASP A 246 20.12 -0.41 -8.51
C ASP A 246 18.76 -1.09 -8.77
N ARG A 247 17.65 -0.40 -8.47
CA ARG A 247 16.28 -0.91 -8.60
C ARG A 247 15.40 0.04 -9.43
N PRO A 248 15.49 0.02 -10.77
CA PRO A 248 14.77 0.94 -11.65
C PRO A 248 13.24 0.92 -11.52
N ALA A 249 12.67 -0.19 -11.04
CA ALA A 249 11.23 -0.34 -10.84
C ALA A 249 10.69 0.39 -9.59
N LEU A 250 11.54 1.00 -8.77
CA LEU A 250 11.12 1.72 -7.56
C LEU A 250 10.85 3.20 -7.85
N LYS A 251 9.71 3.70 -7.39
CA LYS A 251 9.36 5.10 -7.24
C LYS A 251 9.54 5.50 -5.77
N ILE A 252 9.83 6.76 -5.52
CA ILE A 252 9.93 7.35 -4.18
C ILE A 252 8.95 8.50 -4.06
N THR A 253 8.23 8.55 -2.93
CA THR A 253 7.38 9.64 -2.52
C THR A 253 7.95 10.24 -1.25
N VAL A 254 8.28 11.52 -1.30
CA VAL A 254 8.74 12.32 -0.17
C VAL A 254 7.56 13.05 0.45
N THR A 255 7.38 12.94 1.76
CA THR A 255 6.38 13.69 2.52
C THR A 255 7.09 14.55 3.55
N GLY A 256 7.18 15.86 3.32
CA GLY A 256 7.75 16.76 4.33
C GLY A 256 6.82 16.93 5.51
N MET A 257 7.39 17.03 6.72
CA MET A 257 6.66 17.22 7.96
C MET A 257 7.16 18.49 8.63
N ALA A 258 6.24 19.28 9.18
CA ALA A 258 6.54 20.43 10.02
C ALA A 258 5.46 20.59 11.09
N SER A 259 5.82 21.16 12.23
CA SER A 259 4.90 21.40 13.35
C SER A 259 5.07 22.83 13.84
N LEU A 260 4.03 23.66 13.75
CA LEU A 260 4.08 25.02 14.30
C LEU A 260 4.34 24.99 15.81
N GLN A 261 3.74 24.03 16.52
CA GLN A 261 3.88 23.90 17.97
C GLN A 261 5.33 23.65 18.38
N ASP A 262 6.03 22.79 17.64
CA ASP A 262 7.38 22.34 18.00
C ASP A 262 8.49 23.15 17.30
N GLU A 263 8.18 23.84 16.20
CA GLU A 263 9.16 24.58 15.38
C GLU A 263 8.96 26.09 15.36
N ARG A 264 8.08 26.65 16.20
CA ARG A 264 7.81 28.10 16.22
C ARG A 264 9.08 28.94 16.28
N GLU A 265 9.97 28.66 17.23
CA GLU A 265 11.21 29.41 17.38
C GLU A 265 12.14 29.20 16.17
N GLY A 266 12.22 27.97 15.65
CA GLY A 266 12.99 27.64 14.45
C GLY A 266 12.54 28.45 13.24
N LEU A 267 11.22 28.51 12.98
CA LEU A 267 10.63 29.31 11.90
C LEU A 267 10.96 30.80 12.04
N GLN A 268 10.93 31.34 13.27
CA GLN A 268 11.27 32.73 13.53
C GLN A 268 12.76 33.00 13.27
N ARG A 269 13.64 32.10 13.72
CA ARG A 269 15.10 32.20 13.52
C ARG A 269 15.49 32.12 12.06
N GLU A 270 14.92 31.18 11.31
CA GLU A 270 15.17 31.05 9.87
C GLU A 270 14.66 32.28 9.11
N SER A 271 13.48 32.80 9.44
CA SER A 271 12.99 34.04 8.83
C SER A 271 13.91 35.23 9.14
N LEU A 272 14.44 35.34 10.35
CA LEU A 272 15.42 36.35 10.72
C LEU A 272 16.70 36.20 9.89
N GLN A 273 17.25 34.99 9.76
CA GLN A 273 18.44 34.73 8.96
C GLN A 273 18.23 35.09 7.48
N GLN A 274 17.07 34.79 6.90
CA GLN A 274 16.72 35.20 5.53
C GLN A 274 16.70 36.73 5.38
N ARG A 275 16.20 37.47 6.38
CA ARG A 275 16.23 38.95 6.38
C ARG A 275 17.65 39.48 6.46
N VAL A 276 18.51 38.88 7.29
CA VAL A 276 19.93 39.24 7.39
C VAL A 276 20.64 39.00 6.06
N LEU A 277 20.40 37.85 5.43
CA LEU A 277 20.94 37.52 4.10
C LEU A 277 20.39 38.47 3.01
N ALA A 278 19.13 38.89 3.10
CA ALA A 278 18.57 39.89 2.20
C ALA A 278 19.25 41.26 2.33
N GLU A 279 19.64 41.68 3.54
CA GLU A 279 20.45 42.89 3.71
C GLU A 279 21.84 42.74 3.11
N LYS A 280 22.48 41.56 3.24
CA LYS A 280 23.76 41.26 2.58
C LYS A 280 23.65 41.41 1.06
N ARG A 281 22.65 40.78 0.45
CA ARG A 281 22.39 40.88 -1.00
C ARG A 281 21.99 42.30 -1.44
N ARG A 282 21.38 43.09 -0.56
CA ARG A 282 21.09 44.51 -0.86
C ARG A 282 22.36 45.34 -0.95
N ALA A 283 23.35 45.06 -0.10
CA ALA A 283 24.65 45.72 -0.14
C ALA A 283 25.50 45.24 -1.32
N ASN A 284 25.46 43.95 -1.63
CA ASN A 284 26.14 43.36 -2.78
C ASN A 284 25.29 42.27 -3.45
N PRO A 285 24.52 42.61 -4.52
CA PRO A 285 23.61 41.67 -5.16
C PRO A 285 24.27 40.44 -5.78
N ALA A 286 25.57 40.53 -6.12
CA ALA A 286 26.34 39.43 -6.69
C ALA A 286 26.87 38.45 -5.63
N ASP A 287 26.80 38.81 -4.34
CA ASP A 287 27.30 37.97 -3.26
C ASP A 287 26.25 36.93 -2.85
N THR A 288 26.53 35.68 -3.21
CA THR A 288 25.71 34.51 -2.87
C THR A 288 26.27 33.72 -1.68
N ALA A 289 27.34 34.20 -1.04
CA ALA A 289 27.98 33.50 0.07
C ALA A 289 27.13 33.58 1.35
N PRO A 290 27.24 32.58 2.24
CA PRO A 290 26.64 32.65 3.58
C PRO A 290 27.08 33.91 4.35
N VAL A 291 26.27 34.33 5.32
CA VAL A 291 26.64 35.44 6.21
C VAL A 291 27.72 34.96 7.17
N SER A 292 28.88 35.61 7.18
CA SER A 292 29.96 35.29 8.11
C SER A 292 29.69 35.88 9.50
N ALA A 293 30.33 35.30 10.53
CA ALA A 293 30.23 35.78 11.91
C ALA A 293 30.68 37.25 12.07
N ALA A 294 31.60 37.73 11.23
CA ALA A 294 32.07 39.11 11.25
C ALA A 294 31.06 40.10 10.63
N GLU A 295 30.30 39.67 9.62
CA GLU A 295 29.30 40.51 8.94
C GLU A 295 27.98 40.59 9.72
N TYR A 296 27.65 39.52 10.46
CA TYR A 296 26.35 39.33 11.09
C TYR A 296 25.89 40.50 11.97
N PRO A 297 26.72 41.06 12.90
CA PRO A 297 26.28 42.14 13.77
C PRO A 297 25.83 43.40 13.03
N ALA A 298 26.54 43.77 11.95
CA ALA A 298 26.21 44.95 11.16
C ALA A 298 24.93 44.76 10.34
N LEU A 299 24.77 43.58 9.72
CA LEU A 299 23.58 43.23 8.95
C LEU A 299 22.34 43.11 9.84
N LEU A 300 22.47 42.49 11.02
CA LEU A 300 21.38 42.39 12.00
C LEU A 300 20.93 43.78 12.47
N LYS A 301 21.86 44.71 12.68
CA LYS A 301 21.53 46.10 13.04
C LYS A 301 20.68 46.78 11.97
N GLU A 302 20.96 46.54 10.69
CA GLU A 302 20.13 47.03 9.58
C GLU A 302 18.75 46.38 9.54
N VAL A 303 18.67 45.06 9.75
CA VAL A 303 17.38 44.33 9.85
C VAL A 303 16.55 44.89 11.00
N TYR A 304 17.16 45.12 12.16
CA TYR A 304 16.51 45.71 13.33
C TYR A 304 16.03 47.13 13.05
N ARG A 305 16.88 47.98 12.45
CA ARG A 305 16.54 49.37 12.11
C ARG A 305 15.32 49.44 11.19
N ARG A 306 15.25 48.57 10.19
CA ARG A 306 14.17 48.49 9.18
C ARG A 306 12.92 47.74 9.65
N ALA A 307 13.01 46.95 10.73
CA ALA A 307 11.87 46.22 11.26
C ALA A 307 10.77 47.19 11.69
N ASP A 308 9.54 46.91 11.25
CA ASP A 308 8.34 47.61 11.70
C ASP A 308 7.85 47.00 13.01
N MET A 309 8.40 47.52 14.11
CA MET A 309 8.09 47.07 15.46
C MET A 309 8.40 48.19 16.48
N PRO A 310 7.80 48.17 17.68
CA PRO A 310 8.16 49.09 18.75
C PRO A 310 9.64 48.93 19.14
N LYS A 311 10.42 50.02 19.07
CA LYS A 311 11.84 50.03 19.44
C LYS A 311 12.02 50.66 20.82
N PRO A 312 12.67 49.99 21.80
CA PRO A 312 12.95 50.57 23.11
C PRO A 312 13.75 51.87 22.99
N ARG A 313 13.32 52.87 23.75
CA ARG A 313 13.98 54.18 23.84
C ARG A 313 14.64 54.35 25.20
N ASN A 314 15.72 55.11 25.24
CA ASN A 314 16.36 55.51 26.49
C ASN A 314 15.56 56.62 27.20
N LEU A 315 15.99 57.00 28.41
CA LEU A 315 15.32 58.03 29.24
C LEU A 315 15.24 59.42 28.59
N VAL A 316 15.94 59.65 27.48
CA VAL A 316 15.98 60.91 26.71
C VAL A 316 15.19 60.79 25.38
N GLY A 317 14.49 59.66 25.14
CA GLY A 317 13.63 59.45 23.97
C GLY A 317 14.36 59.01 22.70
N LEU A 318 15.67 58.78 22.74
CA LEU A 318 16.47 58.24 21.64
C LEU A 318 16.41 56.71 21.60
N ALA A 319 16.59 56.11 20.43
CA ALA A 319 16.66 54.64 20.31
C ALA A 319 17.80 54.10 21.19
N LYS A 320 17.52 53.09 22.01
CA LYS A 320 18.53 52.43 22.85
C LYS A 320 19.53 51.69 21.94
N ASP A 321 20.82 51.80 22.21
CA ASP A 321 21.83 50.94 21.57
C ASP A 321 21.74 49.55 22.20
N LEU A 322 21.46 48.54 21.38
CA LEU A 322 21.18 47.18 21.82
C LEU A 322 22.32 46.25 21.43
N SER A 323 22.65 45.32 22.32
CA SER A 323 23.55 44.21 22.00
C SER A 323 22.93 43.27 20.95
N VAL A 324 23.76 42.47 20.29
CA VAL A 324 23.30 41.46 19.31
C VAL A 324 22.22 40.54 19.90
N PRO A 325 22.39 39.92 21.09
CA PRO A 325 21.35 39.07 21.67
C PRO A 325 20.04 39.81 21.99
N GLU A 326 20.11 41.07 22.43
CA GLU A 326 18.91 41.89 22.68
C GLU A 326 18.15 42.19 21.38
N MET A 327 18.86 42.50 20.29
CA MET A 327 18.24 42.71 18.97
C MET A 327 17.58 41.44 18.45
N GLU A 328 18.25 40.28 18.57
CA GLU A 328 17.69 38.99 18.17
C GLU A 328 16.42 38.65 18.96
N ALA A 329 16.46 38.76 20.30
CA ALA A 329 15.32 38.46 21.14
C ALA A 329 14.09 39.32 20.77
N LEU A 330 14.29 40.62 20.53
CA LEU A 330 13.23 41.53 20.12
C LEU A 330 12.68 41.19 18.73
N LEU A 331 13.55 40.88 17.77
CA LEU A 331 13.15 40.52 16.41
C LEU A 331 12.38 39.21 16.39
N LEU A 332 12.84 38.18 17.11
CA LEU A 332 12.16 36.89 17.22
C LEU A 332 10.79 37.02 17.90
N ALA A 333 10.70 37.80 18.98
CA ALA A 333 9.44 38.02 19.70
C ALA A 333 8.35 38.70 18.85
N ASN A 334 8.75 39.50 17.85
CA ASN A 334 7.82 40.22 16.96
C ASN A 334 7.69 39.56 15.58
N GLN A 335 8.31 38.40 15.38
CA GLN A 335 8.25 37.67 14.12
C GLN A 335 7.04 36.72 14.12
N PRO A 336 6.12 36.80 13.13
CA PRO A 336 5.01 35.87 13.04
C PRO A 336 5.49 34.44 12.75
N ALA A 337 4.82 33.46 13.34
CA ALA A 337 4.92 32.04 13.01
C ALA A 337 3.51 31.48 12.89
N THR A 338 3.13 31.05 11.69
CA THR A 338 1.76 30.65 11.36
C THR A 338 1.70 29.22 10.84
N GLU A 339 0.51 28.63 10.85
CA GLU A 339 0.29 27.29 10.26
C GLU A 339 0.60 27.27 8.77
N ALA A 340 0.36 28.37 8.06
CA ALA A 340 0.72 28.50 6.65
C ALA A 340 2.25 28.44 6.45
N MET A 341 3.03 29.06 7.35
CA MET A 341 4.50 28.96 7.31
C MET A 341 4.99 27.54 7.61
N ALA A 342 4.33 26.82 8.53
CA ALA A 342 4.66 25.41 8.79
C ALA A 342 4.31 24.52 7.59
N ALA A 343 3.15 24.71 6.97
CA ALA A 343 2.76 23.97 5.76
C ALA A 343 3.70 24.25 4.57
N GLU A 344 4.12 25.50 4.41
CA GLU A 344 5.12 25.91 3.43
C GLU A 344 6.48 25.24 3.71
N LEU A 345 6.95 25.26 4.96
CA LEU A 345 8.18 24.58 5.37
C LEU A 345 8.15 23.07 5.07
N ALA A 346 7.03 22.40 5.36
CA ALA A 346 6.84 20.99 5.02
C ALA A 346 6.95 20.76 3.50
N THR A 347 6.35 21.64 2.71
CA THR A 347 6.45 21.60 1.24
C THR A 347 7.89 21.79 0.77
N GLN A 348 8.60 22.78 1.32
CA GLN A 348 9.99 23.08 1.01
C GLN A 348 10.92 21.91 1.34
N ARG A 349 10.73 21.22 2.47
CA ARG A 349 11.50 20.01 2.83
C ARG A 349 11.33 18.90 1.79
N GLY A 350 10.09 18.67 1.35
CA GLY A 350 9.80 17.70 0.28
C GLY A 350 10.48 18.07 -1.04
N GLN A 351 10.44 19.35 -1.40
CA GLN A 351 11.08 19.88 -2.60
C GLN A 351 12.61 19.84 -2.53
N ALA A 352 13.22 20.13 -1.39
CA ALA A 352 14.68 20.10 -1.19
C ALA A 352 15.22 18.68 -1.44
N ILE A 353 14.56 17.66 -0.87
CA ILE A 353 14.92 16.26 -1.11
C ILE A 353 14.71 15.90 -2.58
N ARG A 354 13.57 16.27 -3.19
CA ARG A 354 13.35 16.01 -4.61
C ARG A 354 14.43 16.66 -5.49
N ALA A 355 14.79 17.91 -5.22
CA ALA A 355 15.84 18.63 -5.95
C ALA A 355 17.20 17.92 -5.82
N TYR A 356 17.55 17.47 -4.61
CA TYR A 356 18.74 16.66 -4.38
C TYR A 356 18.72 15.36 -5.19
N LEU A 357 17.62 14.59 -5.15
CA LEU A 357 17.49 13.33 -5.89
C LEU A 357 17.58 13.53 -7.42
N VAL A 358 17.02 14.61 -7.94
CA VAL A 358 17.15 15.00 -9.37
C VAL A 358 18.60 15.36 -9.70
N ALA A 359 19.28 16.13 -8.86
CA ALA A 359 20.70 16.48 -9.06
C ALA A 359 21.60 15.23 -9.08
N GLN A 360 21.20 14.17 -8.37
CA GLN A 360 21.81 12.85 -8.39
C GLN A 360 21.40 11.98 -9.60
N LYS A 361 20.74 12.59 -10.60
CA LYS A 361 20.33 11.97 -11.87
C LYS A 361 19.28 10.86 -11.73
N LEU A 362 18.47 10.86 -10.67
CA LEU A 362 17.31 9.98 -10.61
C LEU A 362 16.20 10.46 -11.57
N PRO A 363 15.55 9.55 -12.32
CA PRO A 363 14.50 9.92 -13.26
C PRO A 363 13.31 10.59 -12.56
N VAL A 364 12.89 11.75 -13.07
CA VAL A 364 11.88 12.63 -12.43
C VAL A 364 10.53 11.92 -12.29
N GLU A 365 10.19 11.07 -13.25
CA GLU A 365 8.97 10.24 -13.26
C GLU A 365 8.90 9.22 -12.12
N ARG A 366 10.02 9.03 -11.40
CA ARG A 366 10.12 8.15 -10.23
C ARG A 366 10.08 8.93 -8.92
N LEU A 367 9.98 10.27 -8.95
CA LEU A 367 10.08 11.14 -7.79
C LEU A 367 8.77 11.90 -7.55
N PHE A 368 8.10 11.61 -6.44
CA PHE A 368 6.84 12.24 -6.04
C PHE A 368 7.03 13.04 -4.76
N VAL A 369 6.34 14.17 -4.63
CA VAL A 369 6.22 14.91 -3.37
C VAL A 369 4.75 14.87 -2.99
N ALA A 370 4.44 14.28 -1.85
CA ALA A 370 3.09 14.22 -1.33
C ALA A 370 2.73 15.51 -0.59
N ALA A 371 1.43 15.81 -0.50
CA ALA A 371 0.95 16.88 0.37
C ALA A 371 1.33 16.61 1.83
N PRO A 372 1.63 17.64 2.64
CA PRO A 372 1.89 17.50 4.06
C PRO A 372 0.74 16.76 4.76
N LYS A 373 1.03 15.73 5.54
CA LYS A 373 -0.01 14.99 6.28
C LYS A 373 -0.28 15.63 7.64
N ALA A 374 -1.52 16.06 7.87
CA ALA A 374 -2.04 16.38 9.20
C ALA A 374 -2.48 15.08 9.92
N GLY A 375 -1.52 14.22 10.25
CA GLY A 375 -1.75 12.94 10.93
C GLY A 375 -1.39 12.97 12.41
N LYS A 376 -1.82 11.94 13.16
CA LYS A 376 -1.52 11.76 14.59
C LYS A 376 -0.01 11.82 14.82
N GLN A 377 0.45 12.87 15.51
CA GLN A 377 1.88 13.07 15.79
C GLN A 377 2.39 11.97 16.73
N PRO A 378 3.63 11.45 16.52
CA PRO A 378 4.25 10.52 17.45
C PRO A 378 4.49 11.20 18.82
N GLU A 379 4.55 10.41 19.91
CA GLU A 379 4.78 10.93 21.27
C GLU A 379 6.08 11.74 21.43
N LYS A 380 7.05 11.52 20.53
CA LYS A 380 8.25 12.35 20.37
C LYS A 380 8.37 12.79 18.91
N TRP A 381 7.96 14.02 18.62
CA TRP A 381 8.00 14.60 17.28
C TRP A 381 9.35 15.30 17.05
N THR A 382 9.94 15.13 15.87
CA THR A 382 11.15 15.84 15.42
C THR A 382 10.97 16.35 13.99
N PRO A 383 11.63 17.45 13.60
CA PRO A 383 11.55 17.97 12.24
C PRO A 383 12.16 16.98 11.24
N ARG A 384 11.37 16.57 10.24
CA ARG A 384 11.78 15.54 9.28
C ARG A 384 10.99 15.57 7.99
N ALA A 385 11.43 14.77 7.02
CA ALA A 385 10.58 14.31 5.93
C ALA A 385 10.55 12.78 5.94
N ASP A 386 9.38 12.20 5.67
CA ASP A 386 9.21 10.77 5.59
C ASP A 386 9.37 10.32 4.12
N LEU A 387 10.11 9.24 3.91
CA LEU A 387 10.34 8.63 2.59
C LEU A 387 9.50 7.36 2.47
N SER A 388 8.74 7.26 1.40
CA SER A 388 7.98 6.06 1.06
C SER A 388 8.34 5.57 -0.34
N LEU A 389 8.60 4.28 -0.47
CA LEU A 389 8.93 3.66 -1.75
C LEU A 389 7.73 2.86 -2.24
N ALA A 390 7.45 2.95 -3.53
CA ALA A 390 6.44 2.15 -4.22
C ALA A 390 7.08 1.50 -5.45
N THR A 391 6.70 0.28 -5.78
CA THR A 391 7.03 -0.28 -7.09
C THR A 391 6.14 0.32 -8.16
N GLN A 392 6.64 0.32 -9.39
CA GLN A 392 6.01 0.95 -10.55
C GLN A 392 4.56 0.54 -10.75
#